data_AF-A0A524GT10-F1
#
_entry.id   AF-A0A524GT10-F1
#
_cell.length_a   1.000
_cell.length_b   1.000
_cell.length_c   1.000
_cell.angle_alpha   90.00
_cell.angle_beta   90.00
_cell.angle_gamma   90.00
#
_symmetry.space_group_name_H-M   'P 1'
#
loop_
_entity.id
_entity.type
_entity.pdbx_description
1 polymer ?
#
loop_
_entity_poly.entity_id
_entity_poly.type
_entity_poly.pdbx_seq_one_letter_code
_entity_poly.pdbx_strand_id
1 'polypeptide(L)' 'LMDRNMFRRNESCFEIRQIPMKEQIRHDLELFLADNCQAWVLNSDGSYERLSPGANKRISAQETFLAELAGPKLV' A
#
# COMPACT_ATOMS: atom_id res chain seq x y z
N LEU A 1 -9.56 2.88 13.01
CA LEU A 1 -9.21 1.72 13.87
C LEU A 1 -10.50 1.22 14.51
N MET A 2 -10.66 -0.09 14.70
CA MET A 2 -11.91 -0.66 15.24
C MET A 2 -11.88 -0.69 16.78
N ASP A 3 -13.01 -0.41 17.43
CA ASP A 3 -13.16 -0.48 18.91
C ASP A 3 -12.70 -1.82 19.48
N ARG A 4 -12.97 -2.91 18.77
CA ARG A 4 -12.51 -4.25 19.18
C ARG A 4 -10.99 -4.34 19.26
N ASN A 5 -10.27 -3.74 18.30
CA ASN A 5 -8.80 -3.78 18.27
C ASN A 5 -8.22 -2.84 19.33
N MET A 6 -8.86 -1.70 19.60
CA MET A 6 -8.36 -0.72 20.57
C MET A 6 -8.65 -1.09 22.03
N PHE A 7 -9.85 -1.61 22.32
CA PHE A 7 -10.30 -1.77 23.72
C PHE A 7 -10.43 -3.22 24.18
N ARG A 8 -10.45 -4.17 23.24
CA ARG A 8 -10.75 -5.58 23.56
C ARG A 8 -9.68 -6.56 23.10
N ARG A 9 -8.59 -6.08 22.50
CA ARG A 9 -7.44 -6.88 22.09
C ARG A 9 -6.17 -6.29 22.66
N ASN A 10 -5.24 -7.17 22.99
CA ASN A 10 -3.86 -6.78 23.30
C ASN A 10 -3.10 -6.70 21.97
N GLU A 11 -2.92 -5.48 21.47
CA GLU A 11 -2.24 -5.19 20.21
C GLU A 11 -0.87 -4.55 20.48
N SER A 12 0.12 -4.84 19.64
CA SER A 12 1.47 -4.29 19.75
C SER A 12 1.82 -3.50 18.49
N CYS A 13 2.46 -2.35 18.65
CA CYS A 13 3.05 -1.59 17.55
C CYS A 13 4.50 -1.27 17.89
N PHE A 14 5.36 -1.35 16.89
CA PHE A 14 6.79 -1.14 17.04
C PHE A 14 7.24 0.02 16.17
N GLU A 15 8.10 0.85 16.74
CA GLU A 15 8.76 1.91 15.99
C GLU A 15 9.74 1.32 14.96
N ILE A 16 9.71 1.85 13.74
CA ILE A 16 10.72 1.56 12.72
C ILE A 16 11.87 2.54 12.87
N ARG A 17 12.92 2.14 13.60
CA ARG A 17 14.08 3.00 13.91
C ARG A 17 15.10 3.12 12.78
N GLN A 18 15.16 2.13 11.90
CA GLN A 18 16.13 2.09 10.81
C GLN A 18 15.63 2.98 9.67
N ILE A 19 16.36 4.06 9.39
CA ILE A 19 16.03 5.00 8.30
C ILE A 19 15.85 4.27 6.96
N PRO A 20 16.73 3.32 6.56
CA PRO A 20 16.54 2.61 5.29
C PRO A 20 15.21 1.83 5.24
N MET A 21 14.79 1.20 6.34
CA MET A 21 13.51 0.51 6.40
C MET A 21 12.32 1.46 6.32
N LYS A 22 12.42 2.63 6.94
CA LYS A 22 11.37 3.65 6.91
C LYS A 22 11.16 4.18 5.50
N GLU A 23 12.24 4.47 4.78
CA GLU A 23 12.18 4.93 3.40
C GLU A 23 11.67 3.83 2.46
N GLN A 24 12.09 2.58 2.64
CA GLN A 24 11.53 1.44 1.89
C GLN A 24 10.02 1.34 2.09
N ILE A 25 9.55 1.32 3.35
CA ILE A 25 8.12 1.20 3.66
C ILE A 25 7.34 2.40 3.10
N ARG A 26 7.90 3.60 3.15
CA ARG A 26 7.29 4.80 2.53
C ARG A 26 7.13 4.61 1.02
N HIS A 27 8.21 4.25 0.32
CA HIS A 27 8.20 4.00 -1.12
C HIS A 27 7.15 2.93 -1.49
N ASP A 28 7.11 1.83 -0.74
CA ASP A 28 6.13 0.77 -0.95
C ASP A 28 4.70 1.30 -0.79
N LEU A 29 4.41 2.04 0.29
CA LEU A 29 3.09 2.62 0.54
C LEU A 29 2.69 3.63 -0.54
N GLU A 30 3.63 4.43 -1.04
CA GLU A 30 3.39 5.36 -2.15
C GLU A 30 3.05 4.61 -3.45
N LEU A 31 3.70 3.48 -3.71
CA LEU A 31 3.35 2.60 -4.84
C LEU A 31 1.93 2.03 -4.69
N PHE A 32 1.54 1.57 -3.51
CA PHE A 32 0.17 1.06 -3.27
C PHE A 32 -0.89 2.15 -3.41
N LEU A 33 -0.58 3.40 -3.05
CA LEU A 33 -1.47 4.55 -3.27
C LEU A 33 -1.56 4.96 -4.75
N ALA A 34 -0.50 4.71 -5.53
CA ALA A 34 -0.45 5.02 -6.95
C ALA A 34 -1.13 3.95 -7.85
N ASP A 35 -1.55 2.81 -7.30
CA ASP A 35 -2.26 1.77 -8.06
C ASP A 35 -3.53 2.35 -8.69
N ASN A 36 -3.64 2.24 -10.01
CA ASN A 36 -4.75 2.78 -10.77
C ASN A 36 -5.47 1.72 -11.60
N CYS A 37 -5.28 0.44 -11.31
CA CYS A 37 -5.87 -0.65 -12.09
C CYS A 37 -6.49 -1.79 -11.28
N GLN A 38 -6.12 -1.93 -10.00
CA GLN A 38 -6.66 -2.89 -9.04
C GLN A 38 -7.21 -2.22 -7.77
N ALA A 39 -6.83 -0.98 -7.48
CA ALA A 39 -7.37 -0.22 -6.35
C ALA A 39 -8.88 0.06 -6.50
N TRP A 40 -9.59 0.03 -5.36
CA TRP A 40 -11.00 0.40 -5.25
C TRP A 40 -11.13 1.62 -4.34
N VAL A 41 -11.81 2.65 -4.83
CA VAL A 41 -12.14 3.84 -4.05
C VAL A 41 -13.47 3.60 -3.34
N LEU A 42 -13.47 3.83 -2.03
CA LEU A 42 -14.69 3.88 -1.23
C LEU A 42 -15.24 5.30 -1.27
N ASN A 43 -16.40 5.47 -1.89
CA ASN A 43 -17.11 6.74 -1.97
C ASN A 43 -17.88 7.03 -0.67
N SER A 44 -18.28 8.29 -0.49
CA SER A 44 -19.02 8.74 0.71
C SER A 44 -20.40 8.11 0.87
N ASP A 45 -20.99 7.63 -0.22
CA ASP A 45 -22.25 6.89 -0.25
C ASP A 45 -22.10 5.40 0.07
N GLY A 46 -20.87 4.94 0.32
CA GLY A 46 -20.55 3.54 0.59
C GLY A 46 -20.39 2.67 -0.65
N SER A 47 -20.52 3.23 -1.85
CA SER A 47 -20.21 2.52 -3.09
C SER A 47 -18.70 2.33 -3.25
N TYR A 48 -18.33 1.22 -3.90
CA TYR A 48 -16.96 0.94 -4.29
C TYR A 48 -16.82 1.07 -5.80
N GLU A 49 -15.87 1.87 -6.24
CA GLU A 49 -15.51 2.00 -7.66
C GLU A 49 -14.07 1.53 -7.87
N ARG A 50 -13.88 0.63 -8.83
CA ARG A 50 -12.54 0.19 -9.20
C ARG A 50 -11.88 1.22 -10.11
N LEU A 51 -10.66 1.62 -9.77
CA LEU A 51 -9.87 2.51 -10.61
C LEU A 51 -9.50 1.84 -11.93
N SER A 52 -9.50 2.67 -12.97
CA SER A 52 -9.02 2.33 -14.30
C SER A 52 -8.00 3.38 -14.73
N PRO A 53 -6.87 2.99 -15.36
CA PRO A 53 -5.81 3.93 -15.71
C PRO A 53 -6.26 4.99 -16.72
N GLY A 54 -7.30 4.73 -17.53
CA GLY A 54 -7.75 5.63 -18.58
C GLY A 54 -6.62 5.94 -19.57
N ALA A 55 -6.29 7.22 -19.74
CA ALA A 55 -5.16 7.67 -20.58
C ALA A 55 -3.81 7.71 -19.83
N ASN A 56 -3.80 7.49 -18.51
CA ASN A 56 -2.57 7.48 -17.73
C ASN A 56 -1.81 6.16 -17.92
N LYS A 57 -0.51 6.18 -17.55
CA LYS A 57 0.27 4.95 -17.47
C LYS A 57 -0.38 4.00 -16.45
N ARG A 58 -0.56 2.74 -16.85
CA ARG A 58 -1.01 1.69 -15.94
C ARG A 58 0.03 1.45 -14.85
N ILE A 59 -0.40 1.52 -13.60
CA ILE A 59 0.37 1.19 -12.41
C ILE A 59 -0.38 0.09 -11.67
N SER A 60 0.25 -1.09 -11.58
CA SER A 60 -0.22 -2.23 -10.80
C SER A 60 0.74 -2.41 -9.63
N ALA A 61 0.31 -2.06 -8.43
CA ALA A 61 1.19 -2.07 -7.26
C ALA A 61 1.74 -3.48 -7.01
N GLN A 62 0.92 -4.52 -7.11
CA GLN A 62 1.39 -5.89 -6.88
C GLN A 62 2.39 -6.38 -7.92
N GLU A 63 2.19 -6.05 -9.21
CA GLU A 63 3.15 -6.44 -10.26
C GLU A 63 4.47 -5.70 -10.10
N THR A 64 4.42 -4.38 -9.86
CA THR A 64 5.62 -3.56 -9.65
C THR A 64 6.36 -3.97 -8.38
N PHE A 65 5.65 -4.14 -7.26
CA PHE A 65 6.23 -4.54 -5.99
C PHE A 65 6.89 -5.93 -6.07
N LEU A 66 6.24 -6.89 -6.73
CA LEU A 66 6.83 -8.22 -6.93
C LEU A 66 8.13 -8.15 -7.77
N ALA A 67 8.14 -7.33 -8.82
CA ALA A 67 9.33 -7.15 -9.66
C ALA A 67 10.49 -6.51 -8.88
N GLU A 68 10.22 -5.52 -8.02
CA GLU A 68 11.22 -4.88 -7.17
C GLU A 68 11.82 -5.86 -6.14
N LEU A 69 10.98 -6.71 -5.53
CA LEU A 69 11.45 -7.70 -4.55
C LEU A 69 12.18 -8.89 -5.17
N ALA A 70 11.75 -9.32 -6.36
CA ALA A 70 12.34 -10.46 -7.07
C ALA A 70 13.57 -10.07 -7.92
N GLY A 71 13.79 -8.78 -8.14
CA GLY A 71 14.94 -8.27 -8.85
C GLY A 71 16.27 -8.53 -8.12
N PRO A 72 17.40 -8.53 -8.84
CA PRO A 72 18.71 -8.60 -8.20
C PRO A 72 18.86 -7.40 -7.26
N LYS A 73 19.11 -7.67 -5.98
CA LYS A 73 19.43 -6.62 -5.01
C LYS A 73 20.73 -5.99 -5.47
N LEU A 74 20.68 -4.72 -5.87
CA LEU A 74 21.88 -3.90 -6.06
C LEU A 74 22.55 -3.82 -4.69
N VAL A 75 23.61 -4.61 -4.52
CA VAL A 75 24.52 -4.57 -3.37
C VAL A 75 25.36 -3.30 -3.46
#